data_AF-A0A945ZSY5-F1
#
_entry.id   AF-A0A945ZSY5-F1
#
_cell.length_a   1.000
_cell.length_b   1.000
_cell.length_c   1.000
_cell.angle_alpha   90.00
_cell.angle_beta   90.00
_cell.angle_gamma   90.00
#
_symmetry.space_group_name_H-M   'P 1'
#
loop_
_entity.id
_entity.type
_entity.pdbx_description
1 polymer ?
#
loop_
_entity_poly.entity_id
_entity_poly.type
_entity_poly.pdbx_seq_one_letter_code
_entity_poly.pdbx_strand_id
1 'polypeptide(L)'
;MTAVLPIVPFPPLHWWHLATNCHGGGFIYEDSGHFTRQTLRNRMVISGPQGKVNLSFPVRSGNQSDEHTILSSHFAPVHSFRTLQAAYGGAPFFEHFEDELRELWHRYLPETSQDLKPLNAFSQATIDWAAQQCQWILIPINDPAPAFESSNMDLRDKRKLTGDGWTFLRYTQLFESVNGFTPACSILDALMTLGPAEVREQIKFLVRQGPNSN
;
A
#
# COMPACT_ATOMS: atom_id res chain seq x y z
N MET A 1 2.81 20.25 -10.74
CA MET A 1 1.66 19.34 -10.94
C MET A 1 1.55 18.45 -9.71
N THR A 2 0.44 18.50 -8.98
CA THR A 2 0.31 17.87 -7.67
C THR A 2 -0.28 16.45 -7.81
N ALA A 3 0.35 15.48 -7.14
CA ALA A 3 -0.18 14.12 -7.07
C ALA A 3 -1.28 14.03 -5.99
N VAL A 4 -2.29 13.19 -6.22
CA VAL A 4 -3.33 12.91 -5.22
C VAL A 4 -3.22 11.44 -4.82
N LEU A 5 -2.90 11.21 -3.56
CA LEU A 5 -2.54 9.90 -3.04
C LEU A 5 -3.58 9.43 -2.02
N PRO A 6 -4.28 8.31 -2.28
CA PRO A 6 -5.20 7.76 -1.30
C PRO A 6 -4.43 7.17 -0.12
N ILE A 7 -4.96 7.32 1.10
CA ILE A 7 -4.42 6.62 2.27
C ILE A 7 -4.89 5.16 2.22
N VAL A 8 -3.97 4.22 2.00
CA VAL A 8 -4.25 2.79 1.79
C VAL A 8 -3.20 1.92 2.50
N PRO A 9 -3.53 0.67 2.90
CA PRO A 9 -2.58 -0.17 3.62
C PRO A 9 -1.45 -0.64 2.71
N PHE A 10 -0.20 -0.42 3.16
CA PHE A 10 1.04 -0.71 2.44
C PHE A 10 0.95 -0.41 0.93
N PRO A 11 0.92 0.88 0.54
CA PRO A 11 0.65 1.29 -0.82
C PRO A 11 1.59 0.62 -1.86
N PRO A 12 1.12 0.45 -3.10
CA PRO A 12 1.92 -0.13 -4.17
C PRO A 12 3.08 0.79 -4.58
N LEU A 13 4.11 0.24 -5.24
CA LEU A 13 5.35 0.97 -5.56
C LEU A 13 5.15 2.32 -6.27
N HIS A 14 4.17 2.43 -7.17
CA HIS A 14 3.92 3.67 -7.92
C HIS A 14 3.36 4.80 -7.04
N TRP A 15 2.67 4.45 -5.94
CA TRP A 15 2.25 5.41 -4.93
C TRP A 15 3.48 6.05 -4.25
N TRP A 16 4.46 5.22 -3.88
CA TRP A 16 5.71 5.66 -3.26
C TRP A 16 6.59 6.44 -4.22
N HIS A 17 6.61 6.04 -5.50
CA HIS A 17 7.27 6.80 -6.55
C HIS A 17 6.76 8.25 -6.59
N LEU A 18 5.44 8.46 -6.59
CA LEU A 18 4.85 9.79 -6.54
C LEU A 18 5.18 10.49 -5.21
N ALA A 19 4.92 9.85 -4.07
CA ALA A 19 5.13 10.45 -2.75
C ALA A 19 6.56 10.97 -2.51
N THR A 20 7.56 10.31 -3.12
CA THR A 20 8.99 10.60 -2.91
C THR A 20 9.65 11.37 -4.05
N ASN A 21 9.09 11.37 -5.27
CA ASN A 21 9.71 11.97 -6.46
C ASN A 21 8.84 13.02 -7.16
N CYS A 22 7.83 13.59 -6.50
CA CYS A 22 7.09 14.74 -7.04
C CYS A 22 8.00 15.98 -7.17
N HIS A 23 8.76 16.07 -8.26
CA HIS A 23 9.63 17.21 -8.56
C HIS A 23 8.78 18.48 -8.76
N GLY A 24 8.77 19.36 -7.75
CA GLY A 24 8.20 20.71 -7.81
C GLY A 24 6.68 20.83 -7.64
N GLY A 25 5.93 19.72 -7.53
CA GLY A 25 4.47 19.74 -7.41
C GLY A 25 3.88 19.22 -6.10
N GLY A 26 4.69 18.51 -5.29
CA GLY A 26 4.25 17.84 -4.07
C GLY A 26 3.12 16.83 -4.29
N PHE A 27 2.60 16.29 -3.19
CA PHE A 27 1.44 15.41 -3.19
C PHE A 27 0.46 15.83 -2.09
N ILE A 28 -0.81 15.49 -2.25
CA ILE A 28 -1.87 15.68 -1.25
C ILE A 28 -2.38 14.29 -0.86
N TYR A 29 -2.59 14.06 0.43
CA TYR A 29 -3.35 12.89 0.87
C TYR A 29 -4.83 13.11 0.61
N GLU A 30 -5.48 12.14 -0.04
CA GLU A 30 -6.94 12.09 -0.02
C GLU A 30 -7.40 11.39 1.26
N ASP A 31 -8.16 12.14 2.06
CA ASP A 31 -8.93 11.58 3.17
C ASP A 31 -10.30 11.09 2.69
N SER A 32 -10.65 9.92 3.19
CA SER A 32 -11.55 8.93 2.61
C SER A 32 -13.05 9.25 2.74
N GLY A 33 -13.49 10.43 2.30
CA GLY A 33 -14.92 10.79 2.29
C GLY A 33 -15.81 9.84 1.49
N HIS A 34 -15.24 9.10 0.52
CA HIS A 34 -15.97 8.10 -0.30
C HIS A 34 -15.21 6.78 -0.40
N PHE A 35 -15.39 5.91 0.60
CA PHE A 35 -14.75 4.59 0.61
C PHE A 35 -15.45 3.59 -0.33
N THR A 36 -14.69 3.02 -1.28
CA THR A 36 -15.15 1.92 -2.13
C THR A 36 -14.54 0.59 -1.68
N ARG A 37 -15.40 -0.35 -1.25
CA ARG A 37 -15.01 -1.70 -0.83
C ARG A 37 -14.29 -2.47 -1.94
N GLN A 38 -13.45 -3.43 -1.52
CA GLN A 38 -12.87 -4.44 -2.41
C GLN A 38 -11.94 -3.86 -3.50
N THR A 39 -11.27 -2.76 -3.17
CA THR A 39 -10.22 -2.15 -3.98
C THR A 39 -8.92 -2.13 -3.16
N LEU A 40 -7.82 -1.58 -3.68
CA LEU A 40 -6.61 -1.40 -2.86
C LEU A 40 -6.84 -0.47 -1.67
N ARG A 41 -8.00 0.21 -1.58
CA ARG A 41 -8.41 0.97 -0.38
C ARG A 41 -8.41 0.13 0.90
N ASN A 42 -8.71 -1.16 0.80
CA ASN A 42 -8.67 -2.08 1.94
C ASN A 42 -7.98 -3.41 1.59
N ARG A 43 -7.08 -3.39 0.61
CA ARG A 43 -6.36 -4.56 0.13
C ARG A 43 -4.94 -4.18 -0.22
N MET A 44 -4.06 -5.16 -0.18
CA MET A 44 -2.73 -5.06 -0.77
C MET A 44 -2.45 -6.24 -1.68
N VAL A 45 -1.62 -6.01 -2.69
CA VAL A 45 -1.15 -7.05 -3.62
C VAL A 45 0.22 -7.50 -3.18
N ILE A 46 0.43 -8.81 -3.02
CA ILE A 46 1.74 -9.40 -2.69
C ILE A 46 2.05 -10.56 -3.63
N SER A 47 3.34 -10.84 -3.84
CA SER A 47 3.79 -12.03 -4.57
C SER A 47 3.87 -13.21 -3.60
N GLY A 48 3.09 -14.27 -3.84
CA GLY A 48 3.03 -15.44 -2.98
C GLY A 48 3.44 -16.74 -3.68
N PRO A 49 3.42 -17.87 -2.95
CA PRO A 49 3.83 -19.18 -3.49
C PRO A 49 2.99 -19.62 -4.69
N GLN A 50 1.72 -19.20 -4.75
CA GLN A 50 0.76 -19.51 -5.81
C GLN A 50 0.54 -18.33 -6.77
N GLY A 51 1.50 -17.40 -6.84
CA GLY A 51 1.43 -16.20 -7.66
C GLY A 51 0.81 -15.01 -6.93
N LYS A 52 0.09 -14.17 -7.67
CA LYS A 52 -0.48 -12.91 -7.15
C LYS A 52 -1.52 -13.17 -6.05
N VAL A 53 -1.29 -12.62 -4.87
CA VAL A 53 -2.21 -12.69 -3.72
C VAL A 53 -2.80 -11.31 -3.45
N ASN A 54 -4.14 -11.23 -3.40
CA ASN A 54 -4.87 -10.04 -2.96
C ASN A 54 -5.22 -10.17 -1.47
N LEU A 55 -4.34 -9.71 -0.58
CA LEU A 55 -4.61 -9.73 0.86
C LEU A 55 -5.64 -8.65 1.19
N SER A 56 -6.79 -9.05 1.74
CA SER A 56 -7.89 -8.13 2.07
C SER A 56 -7.97 -7.89 3.57
N PHE A 57 -8.22 -6.63 3.96
CA PHE A 57 -8.57 -6.20 5.31
C PHE A 57 -10.07 -5.87 5.32
N PRO A 58 -10.94 -6.80 5.76
CA PRO A 58 -12.38 -6.61 5.67
C PRO A 58 -12.84 -5.42 6.48
N VAL A 59 -13.91 -4.78 6.02
CA VAL A 59 -14.55 -3.66 6.71
C VAL A 59 -15.98 -4.03 7.05
N ARG A 60 -16.51 -3.45 8.13
CA ARG A 60 -17.89 -3.68 8.56
C ARG A 60 -18.87 -3.14 7.51
N SER A 61 -20.05 -3.75 7.44
CA SER A 61 -21.16 -3.18 6.70
C SER A 61 -21.75 -2.00 7.46
N GLY A 62 -21.26 -0.78 7.20
CA GLY A 62 -21.81 0.46 7.77
C GLY A 62 -22.81 1.17 6.85
N ASN A 63 -23.70 1.96 7.45
CA ASN A 63 -24.49 2.98 6.74
C ASN A 63 -23.55 4.09 6.25
N GLN A 64 -23.90 4.77 5.16
CA GLN A 64 -23.07 5.85 4.56
C GLN A 64 -22.78 7.04 5.51
N SER A 65 -23.35 7.05 6.71
CA SER A 65 -23.24 8.09 7.74
C SER A 65 -22.06 7.94 8.70
N ASP A 66 -21.34 6.81 8.69
CA ASP A 66 -20.17 6.65 9.56
C ASP A 66 -19.01 7.49 9.02
N GLU A 67 -18.50 8.40 9.85
CA GLU A 67 -17.37 9.28 9.55
C GLU A 67 -16.09 8.50 9.18
N HIS A 68 -15.98 7.24 9.65
CA HIS A 68 -14.83 6.38 9.43
C HIS A 68 -15.22 4.96 9.02
N THR A 69 -14.49 4.42 8.04
CA THR A 69 -14.61 3.01 7.67
C THR A 69 -13.95 2.12 8.73
N ILE A 70 -14.75 1.32 9.42
CA ILE A 70 -14.29 0.42 10.50
C ILE A 70 -13.91 -0.96 9.96
N LEU A 71 -12.75 -1.47 10.40
CA LEU A 71 -12.30 -2.82 10.10
C LEU A 71 -13.20 -3.88 10.77
N SER A 72 -13.37 -5.02 10.10
CA SER A 72 -14.12 -6.17 10.60
C SER A 72 -13.15 -7.27 11.04
N SER A 73 -13.45 -7.90 12.17
CA SER A 73 -12.73 -9.08 12.67
C SER A 73 -13.06 -10.37 11.90
N HIS A 74 -13.94 -10.33 10.89
CA HIS A 74 -14.33 -11.51 10.09
C HIS A 74 -13.14 -12.20 9.40
N PHE A 75 -12.06 -11.47 9.14
CA PHE A 75 -10.78 -12.06 8.79
C PHE A 75 -9.79 -11.75 9.90
N ALA A 76 -9.60 -12.73 10.78
CA ALA A 76 -8.76 -12.57 11.95
C ALA A 76 -7.36 -12.06 11.57
N PRO A 77 -6.78 -11.11 12.33
CA PRO A 77 -5.42 -10.62 12.11
C PRO A 77 -4.41 -11.76 11.92
N VAL A 78 -4.56 -12.84 12.71
CA VAL A 78 -3.76 -14.06 12.60
C VAL A 78 -3.75 -14.68 11.20
N HIS A 79 -4.90 -14.73 10.53
CA HIS A 79 -4.97 -15.30 9.17
C HIS A 79 -4.26 -14.42 8.16
N SER A 80 -4.47 -13.10 8.24
CA SER A 80 -3.79 -12.16 7.36
C SER A 80 -2.26 -12.16 7.55
N PHE A 81 -1.79 -12.29 8.79
CA PHE A 81 -0.37 -12.39 9.10
C PHE A 81 0.23 -13.72 8.63
N ARG A 82 -0.50 -14.84 8.78
CA ARG A 82 -0.07 -16.13 8.21
C ARG A 82 0.07 -16.09 6.69
N THR A 83 -0.81 -15.36 5.99
CA THR A 83 -0.66 -15.14 4.54
C THR A 83 0.63 -14.37 4.24
N LEU A 84 0.96 -13.35 5.04
CA LEU A 84 2.21 -12.62 4.91
C LEU A 84 3.44 -13.50 5.17
N GLN A 85 3.41 -14.32 6.23
CA GLN A 85 4.47 -15.30 6.53
C GLN A 85 4.64 -16.33 5.42
N ALA A 86 3.56 -16.81 4.81
CA ALA A 86 3.64 -17.72 3.68
C ALA A 86 4.24 -17.06 2.43
N ALA A 87 4.01 -15.75 2.24
CA ALA A 87 4.54 -14.99 1.12
C ALA A 87 6.00 -14.58 1.30
N TYR A 88 6.44 -14.29 2.52
CA TYR A 88 7.73 -13.65 2.75
C TYR A 88 8.59 -14.29 3.84
N GLY A 89 8.14 -15.34 4.53
CA GLY A 89 8.89 -15.96 5.63
C GLY A 89 10.28 -16.48 5.25
N GLY A 90 10.51 -16.77 3.96
CA GLY A 90 11.83 -17.11 3.41
C GLY A 90 12.58 -15.95 2.75
N ALA A 91 12.08 -14.72 2.84
CA ALA A 91 12.69 -13.55 2.23
C ALA A 91 13.79 -12.97 3.13
N PRO A 92 14.88 -12.42 2.57
CA PRO A 92 16.06 -11.99 3.33
C PRO A 92 15.79 -11.00 4.47
N PHE A 93 14.80 -10.12 4.32
CA PHE A 93 14.51 -9.07 5.31
C PHE A 93 13.29 -9.37 6.20
N PHE A 94 12.62 -10.50 6.04
CA PHE A 94 11.39 -10.77 6.79
C PHE A 94 11.61 -10.87 8.29
N GLU A 95 12.62 -11.63 8.73
CA GLU A 95 12.95 -11.80 10.15
C GLU A 95 13.26 -10.46 10.83
N HIS A 96 13.85 -9.51 10.11
CA HIS A 96 14.15 -8.18 10.65
C HIS A 96 12.89 -7.35 10.92
N PHE A 97 11.82 -7.53 10.12
CA PHE A 97 10.59 -6.77 10.24
C PHE A 97 9.44 -7.51 10.94
N GLU A 98 9.61 -8.82 11.22
CA GLU A 98 8.52 -9.66 11.68
C GLU A 98 7.87 -9.10 12.96
N ASP A 99 8.67 -8.75 13.96
CA ASP A 99 8.17 -8.26 15.25
C ASP A 99 7.43 -6.92 15.11
N GLU A 100 7.96 -5.99 14.32
CA GLU A 100 7.32 -4.69 14.08
C GLU A 100 6.00 -4.84 13.32
N LEU A 101 5.97 -5.73 12.32
CA LEU A 101 4.74 -6.02 11.56
C LEU A 101 3.70 -6.74 12.43
N ARG A 102 4.11 -7.64 13.33
CA ARG A 102 3.20 -8.26 14.31
C ARG A 102 2.57 -7.21 15.21
N GLU A 103 3.37 -6.27 15.71
CA GLU A 103 2.86 -5.19 16.56
C GLU A 103 1.90 -4.28 15.79
N LEU A 104 2.17 -3.95 14.52
CA LEU A 104 1.23 -3.22 13.67
C LEU A 104 -0.11 -3.96 13.52
N TRP A 105 -0.07 -5.28 13.28
CA TRP A 105 -1.27 -6.10 13.17
C TRP A 105 -2.08 -6.11 14.47
N HIS A 106 -1.43 -6.36 15.60
CA HIS A 106 -2.06 -6.40 16.91
C HIS A 106 -2.66 -5.04 17.32
N ARG A 107 -1.93 -3.96 17.07
CA ARG A 107 -2.34 -2.61 17.49
C ARG A 107 -3.51 -2.06 16.67
N TYR A 108 -3.52 -2.32 15.36
CA TYR A 108 -4.42 -1.62 14.43
C TYR A 108 -5.49 -2.50 13.80
N LEU A 109 -5.40 -3.82 13.85
CA LEU A 109 -6.46 -4.69 13.37
C LEU A 109 -7.37 -5.16 14.53
N PRO A 110 -8.67 -5.39 14.27
CA PRO A 110 -9.60 -5.86 15.30
C PRO A 110 -9.41 -7.35 15.57
N GLU A 111 -9.27 -7.75 16.83
CA GLU A 111 -9.25 -9.16 17.23
C GLU A 111 -10.66 -9.70 17.43
N THR A 112 -11.57 -8.84 17.91
CA THR A 112 -12.95 -9.15 18.21
C THR A 112 -13.91 -8.21 17.47
N SER A 113 -15.19 -8.58 17.40
CA SER A 113 -16.23 -7.72 16.82
C SER A 113 -16.54 -6.47 17.67
N GLN A 114 -16.01 -6.38 18.89
CA GLN A 114 -16.13 -5.20 19.74
C GLN A 114 -15.06 -4.15 19.44
N ASP A 115 -13.95 -4.54 18.81
CA ASP A 115 -12.84 -3.64 18.49
C ASP A 115 -13.20 -2.69 17.35
N LEU A 116 -13.29 -1.39 17.66
CA LEU A 116 -13.56 -0.33 16.69
C LEU A 116 -12.25 0.26 16.17
N LYS A 117 -11.60 -0.47 15.25
CA LYS A 117 -10.34 -0.04 14.62
C LYS A 117 -10.62 0.61 13.25
N PRO A 118 -10.29 1.91 13.04
CA PRO A 118 -10.46 2.56 11.75
C PRO A 118 -9.47 2.04 10.70
N LEU A 119 -9.94 1.77 9.48
CA LEU A 119 -9.07 1.39 8.36
C LEU A 119 -8.05 2.49 8.03
N ASN A 120 -8.45 3.76 8.13
CA ASN A 120 -7.57 4.90 7.84
C ASN A 120 -6.38 4.93 8.82
N ALA A 121 -6.64 4.67 10.12
CA ALA A 121 -5.59 4.61 11.13
C ALA A 121 -4.58 3.48 10.87
N PHE A 122 -5.07 2.29 10.50
CA PHE A 122 -4.18 1.20 10.08
C PHE A 122 -3.37 1.59 8.84
N SER A 123 -4.04 2.11 7.80
CA SER A 123 -3.39 2.50 6.54
C SER A 123 -2.30 3.55 6.76
N GLN A 124 -2.58 4.60 7.53
CA GLN A 124 -1.59 5.61 7.89
C GLN A 124 -0.41 5.00 8.65
N ALA A 125 -0.66 4.14 9.63
CA ALA A 125 0.41 3.48 10.38
C ALA A 125 1.31 2.63 9.48
N THR A 126 0.77 1.96 8.46
CA THR A 126 1.58 1.19 7.50
C THR A 126 2.42 2.08 6.57
N ILE A 127 1.92 3.26 6.22
CA ILE A 127 2.67 4.27 5.47
C ILE A 127 3.80 4.81 6.34
N ASP A 128 3.50 5.23 7.56
CA ASP A 128 4.50 5.79 8.48
C ASP A 128 5.61 4.78 8.76
N TRP A 129 5.25 3.51 8.99
CA TRP A 129 6.22 2.44 9.16
C TRP A 129 7.12 2.26 7.94
N ALA A 130 6.56 2.14 6.74
CA ALA A 130 7.36 1.93 5.53
C ALA A 130 8.25 3.16 5.21
N ALA A 131 7.75 4.37 5.45
CA ALA A 131 8.52 5.60 5.34
C ALA A 131 9.67 5.64 6.35
N GLN A 132 9.44 5.20 7.60
CA GLN A 132 10.48 5.09 8.62
C GLN A 132 11.57 4.09 8.21
N GLN A 133 11.20 2.89 7.76
CA GLN A 133 12.19 1.90 7.32
C GLN A 133 13.05 2.42 6.17
N CYS A 134 12.43 3.10 5.21
CA CYS A 134 13.14 3.70 4.07
C CYS A 134 13.74 5.08 4.37
N GLN A 135 13.64 5.59 5.60
CA GLN A 135 14.09 6.94 5.97
C GLN A 135 13.56 8.04 5.01
N TRP A 136 12.33 7.89 4.51
CA TRP A 136 11.68 8.88 3.67
C TRP A 136 11.01 9.95 4.52
N ILE A 137 11.17 11.20 4.11
CA ILE A 137 10.44 12.34 4.67
C ILE A 137 9.30 12.66 3.71
N LEU A 138 8.08 12.29 4.12
CA LEU A 138 6.86 12.57 3.36
C LEU A 138 6.27 13.90 3.80
N ILE A 139 6.21 14.87 2.89
CA ILE A 139 5.66 16.21 3.16
C ILE A 139 4.45 16.43 2.26
N PRO A 140 3.23 16.10 2.71
CA PRO A 140 2.03 16.41 1.96
C PRO A 140 1.78 17.92 1.92
N ILE A 141 1.22 18.39 0.82
CA ILE A 141 0.63 19.73 0.71
C ILE A 141 -0.70 19.69 1.47
N ASN A 142 -0.92 20.69 2.32
CA ASN A 142 -2.16 20.85 3.08
C ASN A 142 -3.15 21.76 2.34
N ASP A 143 -3.43 21.42 1.09
CA ASP A 143 -4.40 22.11 0.24
C ASP A 143 -5.59 21.17 -0.03
N PRO A 144 -6.78 21.71 -0.34
CA PRO A 144 -7.88 20.89 -0.82
C PRO A 144 -7.47 20.07 -2.05
N ALA A 145 -7.83 18.78 -2.06
CA ALA A 145 -7.58 17.95 -3.21
C ALA A 145 -8.24 18.58 -4.47
N PRO A 146 -7.52 18.63 -5.60
CA PRO A 146 -8.09 19.16 -6.83
C PRO A 146 -9.26 18.28 -7.31
N ALA A 147 -10.03 18.78 -8.27
CA ALA A 147 -11.15 18.04 -8.86
C ALA A 147 -10.71 16.63 -9.31
N PHE A 148 -11.60 15.65 -9.16
CA PHE A 148 -11.29 14.26 -9.56
C PHE A 148 -10.87 14.20 -11.03
N GLU A 149 -9.80 13.44 -11.31
CA GLU A 149 -9.21 13.30 -12.65
C GLU A 149 -8.61 14.58 -13.27
N SER A 150 -8.51 15.69 -12.52
CA SER A 150 -7.86 16.91 -13.02
C SER A 150 -6.32 16.82 -13.04
N SER A 151 -5.75 15.71 -12.55
CA SER A 151 -4.31 15.42 -12.54
C SER A 151 -4.08 14.03 -13.14
N ASN A 152 -3.07 13.92 -14.00
CA ASN A 152 -2.63 12.62 -14.50
C ASN A 152 -2.08 11.73 -13.37
N MET A 153 -1.61 12.33 -12.27
CA MET A 153 -1.09 11.69 -11.04
C MET A 153 -2.15 11.58 -9.92
N ASP A 154 -3.40 11.32 -10.28
CA ASP A 154 -4.50 11.09 -9.35
C ASP A 154 -4.72 9.58 -9.12
N LEU A 155 -4.26 9.06 -7.99
CA LEU A 155 -4.41 7.65 -7.63
C LEU A 155 -5.75 7.36 -6.90
N ARG A 156 -6.70 8.31 -6.89
CA ARG A 156 -8.09 8.01 -6.49
C ARG A 156 -8.78 7.12 -7.52
N ASP A 157 -8.39 7.18 -8.81
CA ASP A 157 -8.85 6.24 -9.84
C ASP A 157 -8.37 4.83 -9.50
N LYS A 158 -9.32 3.91 -9.32
CA LYS A 158 -9.08 2.50 -8.99
C LYS A 158 -8.11 1.83 -9.98
N ARG A 159 -8.21 2.11 -11.28
CA ARG A 159 -7.35 1.52 -12.31
C ARG A 159 -5.92 1.98 -12.14
N LYS A 160 -5.71 3.30 -11.99
CA LYS A 160 -4.38 3.89 -11.76
C LYS A 160 -3.76 3.36 -10.47
N LEU A 161 -4.55 3.25 -9.40
CA LEU A 161 -4.11 2.67 -8.13
C LEU A 161 -3.72 1.19 -8.27
N THR A 162 -4.32 0.44 -9.19
CA THR A 162 -3.90 -0.94 -9.52
C THR A 162 -2.72 -1.02 -10.49
N GLY A 163 -2.16 0.12 -10.90
CA GLY A 163 -1.00 0.20 -11.79
C GLY A 163 -1.32 0.45 -13.26
N ASP A 164 -2.57 0.74 -13.62
CA ASP A 164 -2.89 1.15 -15.01
C ASP A 164 -2.21 2.48 -15.35
N GLY A 165 -1.63 2.56 -16.54
CA GLY A 165 -0.77 3.67 -16.94
C GLY A 165 0.62 3.70 -16.28
N TRP A 166 1.03 2.64 -15.58
CA TRP A 166 2.36 2.50 -14.98
C TRP A 166 3.12 1.30 -15.54
N THR A 167 4.42 1.49 -15.73
CA THR A 167 5.38 0.44 -16.09
C THR A 167 6.24 0.11 -14.88
N PHE A 168 6.31 -1.16 -14.52
CA PHE A 168 7.09 -1.66 -13.40
C PHE A 168 8.36 -2.33 -13.90
N LEU A 169 9.51 -1.85 -13.45
CA LEU A 169 10.78 -2.52 -13.69
C LEU A 169 10.89 -3.72 -12.75
N ARG A 170 11.37 -4.81 -13.33
CA ARG A 170 11.57 -6.09 -12.66
C ARG A 170 12.62 -5.94 -11.55
N TYR A 171 12.31 -6.46 -10.36
CA TYR A 171 13.21 -6.64 -9.24
C TYR A 171 13.03 -8.06 -8.68
N THR A 172 13.98 -8.52 -7.89
CA THR A 172 13.96 -9.87 -7.31
C THR A 172 12.71 -10.08 -6.45
N GLN A 173 11.89 -11.08 -6.78
CA GLN A 173 10.79 -11.54 -5.93
C GLN A 173 11.01 -12.98 -5.46
N LEU A 174 10.55 -13.31 -4.24
CA LEU A 174 10.84 -14.60 -3.61
C LEU A 174 10.37 -15.80 -4.47
N PHE A 175 9.20 -15.70 -5.09
CA PHE A 175 8.59 -16.78 -5.89
C PHE A 175 8.69 -16.54 -7.40
N GLU A 176 9.58 -15.66 -7.82
CA GLU A 176 9.71 -15.25 -9.22
C GLU A 176 10.10 -16.39 -10.15
N SER A 177 10.96 -17.32 -9.69
CA SER A 177 11.38 -18.48 -10.47
C SER A 177 10.24 -19.44 -10.80
N VAL A 178 9.16 -19.40 -10.01
CA VAL A 178 7.99 -20.29 -10.15
C VAL A 178 6.84 -19.57 -10.86
N ASN A 179 6.53 -18.33 -10.45
CA ASN A 179 5.33 -17.61 -10.87
C ASN A 179 5.60 -16.47 -11.84
N GLY A 180 6.87 -16.17 -12.13
CA GLY A 180 7.28 -14.97 -12.83
C GLY A 180 7.16 -13.71 -11.97
N PHE A 181 7.50 -12.56 -12.57
CA PHE A 181 7.43 -11.26 -11.91
C PHE A 181 5.98 -10.78 -11.79
N THR A 182 5.57 -10.42 -10.56
CA THR A 182 4.26 -9.83 -10.27
C THR A 182 4.40 -8.31 -10.15
N PRO A 183 3.94 -7.51 -11.14
CA PRO A 183 4.01 -6.06 -11.08
C PRO A 183 2.96 -5.47 -10.13
N ALA A 184 3.11 -4.18 -9.80
CA ALA A 184 2.18 -3.42 -8.96
C ALA A 184 1.93 -4.01 -7.56
N CYS A 185 2.90 -4.76 -7.03
CA CYS A 185 2.87 -5.20 -5.63
C CYS A 185 2.94 -4.02 -4.66
N SER A 186 2.48 -4.30 -3.45
CA SER A 186 2.72 -3.52 -2.24
C SER A 186 4.21 -3.27 -2.04
N ILE A 187 4.56 -2.14 -1.44
CA ILE A 187 5.94 -1.83 -1.01
C ILE A 187 6.58 -2.93 -0.16
N LEU A 188 5.77 -3.70 0.59
CA LEU A 188 6.25 -4.84 1.37
C LEU A 188 7.00 -5.84 0.51
N ASP A 189 6.54 -6.12 -0.71
CA ASP A 189 7.19 -7.10 -1.58
C ASP A 189 8.66 -6.73 -1.87
N ALA A 190 8.89 -5.47 -2.21
CA ALA A 190 10.24 -4.96 -2.46
C ALA A 190 11.06 -4.82 -1.17
N LEU A 191 10.44 -4.43 -0.05
CA LEU A 191 11.15 -4.34 1.24
C LEU A 191 11.64 -5.71 1.72
N MET A 192 10.85 -6.75 1.54
CA MET A 192 11.19 -8.11 1.98
C MET A 192 12.37 -8.70 1.19
N THR A 193 12.50 -8.35 -0.08
CA THR A 193 13.51 -8.94 -0.98
C THR A 193 14.73 -8.06 -1.22
N LEU A 194 14.57 -6.74 -1.37
CA LEU A 194 15.64 -5.79 -1.64
C LEU A 194 16.16 -5.10 -0.38
N GLY A 195 15.30 -4.94 0.62
CA GLY A 195 15.59 -4.20 1.84
C GLY A 195 15.41 -2.68 1.70
N PRO A 196 15.38 -1.94 2.83
CA PRO A 196 14.97 -0.54 2.82
C PRO A 196 15.92 0.41 2.09
N ALA A 197 17.23 0.18 2.22
CA ALA A 197 18.24 1.04 1.58
C ALA A 197 18.12 0.98 0.05
N GLU A 198 18.00 -0.24 -0.50
CA GLU A 198 17.86 -0.45 -1.94
C GLU A 198 16.52 0.07 -2.46
N VAL A 199 15.42 -0.20 -1.74
CA VAL A 199 14.10 0.34 -2.08
C VAL A 199 14.13 1.86 -2.12
N ARG A 200 14.72 2.51 -1.13
CA ARG A 200 14.88 3.96 -1.07
C ARG A 200 15.60 4.52 -2.30
N GLU A 201 16.70 3.88 -2.71
CA GLU A 201 17.53 4.36 -3.82
C GLU A 201 16.90 4.06 -5.19
N GLN A 202 16.21 2.93 -5.31
CA GLN A 202 15.68 2.45 -6.57
C GLN A 202 14.22 2.82 -6.86
N ILE A 203 13.43 3.33 -5.90
CA ILE A 203 11.98 3.56 -6.09
C ILE A 203 11.64 4.41 -7.33
N LYS A 204 12.51 5.36 -7.67
CA LYS A 204 12.41 6.22 -8.87
C LYS A 204 12.62 5.46 -10.20
N PHE A 205 13.28 4.31 -10.15
CA PHE A 205 13.57 3.46 -11.29
C PHE A 205 12.64 2.26 -11.36
N LEU A 206 12.21 1.70 -10.22
CA LEU A 206 11.33 0.54 -10.15
C LEU A 206 9.96 0.78 -10.81
N VAL A 207 9.56 2.05 -10.93
CA VAL A 207 8.29 2.42 -11.54
C VAL A 207 8.49 3.64 -12.44
N ARG A 208 7.84 3.63 -13.60
CA ARG A 208 7.75 4.78 -14.51
C ARG A 208 6.31 4.97 -14.94
N GLN A 209 5.87 6.22 -15.03
CA GLN A 209 4.59 6.52 -15.66
C GLN A 209 4.70 6.20 -17.16
N GLY A 210 3.72 5.48 -17.70
CA GLY A 210 3.72 5.06 -19.11
C GLY A 210 3.60 6.26 -20.07
N PRO A 211 4.00 6.10 -21.34
CA PRO A 211 4.04 7.20 -22.31
C PRO A 211 2.68 7.83 -22.67
N ASN A 212 1.55 7.27 -22.22
CA ASN A 212 0.20 7.73 -22.57
C ASN A 212 -0.51 8.52 -21.46
N SER A 213 0.23 9.10 -20.50
CA SER A 213 -0.35 9.92 -19.43
C SER A 213 -0.21 11.43 -19.69
N ASN A 214 -0.63 11.87 -20.88
CA ASN A 214 -0.94 13.27 -21.20
C ASN A 214 -2.45 13.45 -21.26
#